data_AF-O85683-F1
#
_entry.id   AF-O85683-F1
#
_cell.length_a   1.000
_cell.length_b   1.000
_cell.length_c   1.000
_cell.angle_alpha   90.00
_cell.angle_beta   90.00
_cell.angle_gamma   90.00
#
_symmetry.space_group_name_H-M   'P 1'
#
loop_
_entity.id
_entity.type
_entity.pdbx_description
1 polymer ?
#
loop_
_entity_poly.entity_id
_entity_poly.type
_entity_poly.pdbx_seq_one_letter_code
_entity_poly.pdbx_strand_id
1 'polypeptide(L)'
;YATWWIRQAITRAMADQARTIRIPVHMVEVINKLARVSRQMLQDLGREPTPEELAKELDMTPEKVIEVQKYGREPISLHTPLGEDGDTQFGDLIEDSEAVVPADAVSFTLLQEQLHSVLDTLSEREAGVVSMRFGLTDGQPKTLDEIGKVYGVTRERIRQI
;
A
#
# COMPACT_ATOMS: atom_id res chain seq x y z
N TYR A 1 -41.81 5.16 23.74
CA TYR A 1 -40.54 4.68 24.32
C TYR A 1 -39.79 3.76 23.35
N ALA A 2 -40.41 2.68 22.83
CA ALA A 2 -39.76 1.75 21.90
C ALA A 2 -39.24 2.37 20.60
N THR A 3 -39.96 3.34 20.01
CA THR A 3 -39.56 3.98 18.74
C THR A 3 -38.18 4.63 18.77
N TRP A 4 -37.79 5.21 19.92
CA TRP A 4 -36.47 5.83 20.08
C TRP A 4 -35.36 4.78 20.04
N TRP A 5 -35.54 3.67 20.76
CA TRP A 5 -34.59 2.55 20.78
C TRP A 5 -34.47 1.86 19.42
N ILE A 6 -35.59 1.68 18.71
CA ILE A 6 -35.60 1.12 17.35
C ILE A 6 -34.80 2.00 16.40
N ARG A 7 -35.06 3.32 16.41
CA ARG A 7 -34.33 4.26 15.55
C ARG A 7 -32.83 4.27 15.87
N GLN A 8 -32.48 4.34 17.16
CA GLN A 8 -31.08 4.36 17.60
C GLN A 8 -30.33 3.09 17.16
N ALA A 9 -30.95 1.91 17.33
CA ALA A 9 -30.35 0.65 16.93
C ALA A 9 -30.11 0.58 15.41
N ILE A 10 -31.09 1.00 14.60
CA ILE A 10 -30.96 1.02 13.13
C ILE A 10 -29.88 2.01 12.69
N THR A 11 -29.90 3.25 13.19
CA THR A 11 -28.91 4.27 12.82
C THR A 11 -27.49 3.82 13.16
N ARG A 12 -27.30 3.20 14.33
CA ARG A 12 -26.00 2.68 14.73
C ARG A 12 -25.56 1.50 13.85
N ALA A 13 -26.45 0.55 13.58
CA ALA A 13 -26.15 -0.58 12.71
C ALA A 13 -25.74 -0.13 11.30
N MET A 14 -26.44 0.85 10.73
CA MET A 14 -26.06 1.44 9.45
C MET A 14 -24.69 2.12 9.50
N ALA A 15 -24.40 2.90 10.55
CA ALA A 15 -23.10 3.55 10.70
C ALA A 15 -21.94 2.56 10.84
N ASP A 16 -22.15 1.44 11.53
CA ASP A 16 -21.12 0.44 11.80
C ASP A 16 -20.94 -0.58 10.66
N GLN A 17 -21.97 -0.86 9.86
CA GLN A 17 -21.99 -2.02 8.94
C GLN A 17 -22.31 -1.69 7.47
N ALA A 18 -22.81 -0.50 7.13
CA ALA A 18 -23.28 -0.24 5.76
C ALA A 18 -22.16 -0.04 4.73
N ARG A 19 -20.91 0.14 5.16
CA ARG A 19 -19.77 0.43 4.28
C ARG A 19 -18.84 -0.76 4.18
N THR A 20 -18.32 -1.00 2.97
CA THR A 20 -17.28 -2.01 2.69
C THR A 20 -16.04 -1.80 3.55
N ILE A 21 -15.64 -0.54 3.73
CA ILE A 21 -14.55 -0.14 4.64
C ILE A 21 -15.20 0.52 5.86
N ARG A 22 -15.01 -0.09 7.03
CA ARG A 22 -15.61 0.41 8.28
C ARG A 22 -15.01 1.75 8.68
N ILE A 23 -15.87 2.74 8.92
CA ILE A 23 -15.50 4.08 9.38
C ILE A 23 -16.05 4.27 10.80
N PRO A 24 -15.28 4.89 11.74
CA PRO A 24 -15.80 5.19 13.07
C PRO A 24 -17.06 6.07 13.05
N VAL A 25 -18.02 5.84 13.96
CA VAL A 25 -19.31 6.55 14.01
C VAL A 25 -19.16 8.08 14.04
N HIS A 26 -18.24 8.61 14.84
CA HIS A 26 -18.00 10.06 14.91
C HIS A 26 -17.54 10.64 13.56
N MET A 27 -16.82 9.87 12.74
CA MET A 27 -16.44 10.30 11.39
C MET A 27 -17.64 10.25 10.42
N VAL A 28 -18.55 9.29 10.57
CA VAL A 28 -19.81 9.24 9.80
C VAL A 28 -20.67 10.48 10.09
N GLU A 29 -20.75 10.92 11.34
CA GLU A 29 -21.44 12.15 11.73
C GLU A 29 -20.82 13.39 11.07
N VAL A 30 -19.49 13.47 11.06
CA VAL A 30 -18.75 14.57 10.41
C VAL A 30 -18.97 14.56 8.89
N ILE A 31 -18.93 13.40 8.24
CA ILE A 31 -19.23 13.24 6.80
C ILE A 31 -20.66 13.72 6.50
N ASN A 32 -21.65 13.32 7.30
CA ASN A 32 -23.04 13.73 7.11
C ASN A 32 -23.24 15.24 7.35
N LYS A 33 -22.54 15.82 8.34
CA LYS A 33 -22.55 17.27 8.59
C LYS A 33 -21.97 18.02 7.39
N LEU A 34 -20.83 17.57 6.87
CA LEU A 34 -20.18 18.14 5.69
C LEU A 34 -21.09 18.07 4.46
N ALA A 35 -21.70 16.92 4.19
CA ALA A 35 -22.63 16.75 3.07
C ALA A 35 -23.90 17.63 3.19
N ARG A 36 -24.35 17.92 4.42
CA ARG A 36 -25.46 18.84 4.66
C ARG A 36 -25.06 20.29 4.37
N VAL A 37 -23.94 20.74 4.94
CA VAL A 37 -23.44 22.12 4.75
C VAL A 37 -23.09 22.36 3.28
N SER A 38 -22.43 21.41 2.63
CA SER A 38 -22.08 21.52 1.20
C SER A 38 -23.31 21.67 0.31
N ARG A 39 -24.42 20.97 0.61
CA ARG A 39 -25.68 21.12 -0.14
C ARG A 39 -26.35 22.47 0.10
N GLN A 40 -26.31 22.97 1.33
CA GLN A 40 -26.85 24.29 1.67
C GLN A 40 -26.06 25.39 0.94
N MET A 41 -24.73 25.35 1.03
CA MET A 41 -23.87 26.32 0.34
C MET A 41 -23.99 26.24 -1.18
N LEU A 42 -24.24 25.06 -1.76
CA LEU A 42 -24.52 24.91 -3.18
C LEU A 42 -25.78 25.66 -3.61
N GLN A 43 -26.83 25.63 -2.78
CA GLN A 43 -28.06 26.40 -3.03
C GLN A 43 -27.83 27.90 -2.89
N ASP A 44 -27.07 28.31 -1.87
CA ASP A 44 -26.84 29.73 -1.57
C ASP A 44 -25.86 30.39 -2.57
N LEU A 45 -24.82 29.67 -3.00
CA LEU A 45 -23.76 30.17 -3.89
C LEU A 45 -24.03 29.91 -5.37
N GLY A 46 -24.94 28.98 -5.70
CA GLY A 46 -25.19 28.53 -7.07
C GLY A 46 -24.03 27.75 -7.71
N ARG A 47 -23.02 27.36 -6.92
CA ARG A 47 -21.85 26.58 -7.33
C ARG A 47 -21.39 25.67 -6.19
N GLU A 48 -20.55 24.68 -6.49
CA GLU A 48 -19.93 23.87 -5.43
C GLU A 48 -19.02 24.74 -4.53
N PRO A 49 -19.11 24.59 -3.20
CA PRO A 49 -18.25 25.31 -2.26
C PRO A 49 -16.84 24.74 -2.27
N THR A 50 -15.83 25.60 -2.08
CA THR A 50 -14.44 25.15 -1.99
C THR A 50 -14.15 24.51 -0.63
N PRO A 51 -13.09 23.68 -0.50
CA PRO A 51 -12.70 23.13 0.80
C PRO A 51 -12.40 24.19 1.86
N GLU A 52 -11.91 25.37 1.45
CA GLU A 52 -11.64 26.51 2.34
C GLU A 52 -12.93 27.18 2.85
N GLU A 53 -13.95 27.29 1.99
CA GLU A 53 -15.27 27.81 2.35
C GLU A 53 -15.97 26.84 3.32
N LEU A 54 -15.92 25.54 3.03
CA LEU A 54 -16.44 24.49 3.91
C LEU A 54 -15.73 24.45 5.26
N ALA A 55 -14.41 24.63 5.27
CA ALA A 55 -13.58 24.65 6.47
C ALA A 55 -13.99 25.78 7.43
N LYS A 56 -14.21 26.99 6.89
CA LYS A 56 -14.69 28.14 7.66
C LYS A 56 -16.08 27.91 8.24
N GLU A 57 -16.99 27.35 7.47
CA GLU A 57 -18.38 27.10 7.90
C GLU A 57 -18.49 25.96 8.93
N LEU A 58 -17.61 24.96 8.84
CA LEU A 58 -17.62 23.79 9.71
C LEU A 58 -16.70 23.90 10.94
N ASP A 59 -15.97 25.01 11.07
CA ASP A 59 -14.95 25.27 12.11
C ASP A 59 -13.89 24.17 12.18
N MET A 60 -13.29 23.86 11.03
CA MET A 60 -12.22 22.86 10.90
C MET A 60 -11.18 23.31 9.86
N THR A 61 -10.03 22.64 9.79
CA THR A 61 -9.00 23.01 8.81
C THR A 61 -9.35 22.52 7.40
N PRO A 62 -8.90 23.19 6.32
CA PRO A 62 -9.09 22.73 4.95
C PRO A 62 -8.54 21.33 4.70
N GLU A 63 -7.42 20.96 5.31
CA GLU A 63 -6.83 19.63 5.21
C GLU A 63 -7.79 18.58 5.79
N LYS A 64 -8.45 18.89 6.91
CA LYS A 64 -9.42 17.99 7.53
C LYS A 64 -10.66 17.81 6.67
N VAL A 65 -11.12 18.87 5.99
CA VAL A 65 -12.23 18.80 5.02
C VAL A 65 -11.89 17.84 3.88
N ILE A 66 -10.68 17.96 3.31
CA ILE A 66 -10.21 17.10 2.22
C ILE A 66 -10.12 15.65 2.69
N GLU A 67 -9.60 15.41 3.90
CA GLU A 67 -9.50 14.07 4.49
C GLU A 67 -10.89 13.43 4.70
N VAL A 68 -11.84 14.18 5.25
CA VAL A 68 -13.23 13.73 5.45
C VAL A 68 -13.91 13.43 4.11
N GLN A 69 -13.71 14.27 3.09
CA GLN A 69 -14.23 14.02 1.74
C GLN A 69 -13.67 12.73 1.13
N LYS A 70 -12.39 12.43 1.36
CA LYS A 70 -11.78 11.16 0.91
C LYS A 70 -12.43 9.95 1.58
N TYR A 71 -12.67 10.00 2.88
CA TYR A 71 -13.35 8.92 3.60
C TYR A 71 -14.82 8.75 3.21
N GLY A 72 -15.47 9.82 2.75
CA GLY A 72 -16.84 9.76 2.26
C GLY A 72 -17.01 8.92 1.00
N ARG A 73 -15.96 8.73 0.20
CA ARG A 73 -16.01 7.99 -1.07
C ARG A 73 -16.26 6.51 -0.84
N GLU A 74 -17.19 5.96 -1.60
CA GLU A 74 -17.45 4.52 -1.62
C GLU A 74 -16.56 3.85 -2.68
N PRO A 75 -16.04 2.65 -2.41
CA PRO A 75 -15.29 1.90 -3.41
C PRO A 75 -16.18 1.58 -4.62
N ILE A 76 -15.57 1.62 -5.80
CA ILE A 76 -16.23 1.28 -7.07
C ILE A 76 -16.10 -0.23 -7.28
N SER A 77 -17.10 -0.85 -7.90
CA SER A 77 -17.05 -2.26 -8.27
C SER A 77 -16.03 -2.50 -9.37
N LEU A 78 -15.22 -3.56 -9.24
CA LEU A 78 -14.33 -4.01 -10.32
C LEU A 78 -15.13 -4.50 -11.54
N HIS A 79 -16.38 -4.90 -11.34
CA HIS A 79 -17.30 -5.32 -12.41
C HIS A 79 -18.05 -4.15 -13.06
N THR A 80 -17.76 -2.90 -12.68
CA THR A 80 -18.35 -1.74 -13.36
C THR A 80 -17.93 -1.76 -14.83
N PRO A 81 -18.88 -1.85 -15.78
CA PRO A 81 -18.56 -1.87 -17.20
C PRO A 81 -17.99 -0.50 -17.63
N LEU A 82 -17.04 -0.54 -18.55
CA LEU A 82 -16.40 0.62 -19.15
C LEU A 82 -16.79 0.69 -20.64
N GLY A 83 -17.23 1.88 -21.07
CA GLY A 83 -17.72 2.11 -22.43
C GLY A 83 -19.17 1.65 -22.66
N GLU A 84 -19.69 1.93 -23.86
CA GLU A 84 -21.08 1.60 -24.23
C GLU A 84 -21.26 0.12 -24.58
N ASP A 85 -20.20 -0.54 -25.06
CA ASP A 85 -20.24 -1.94 -25.52
C ASP A 85 -20.20 -2.95 -24.36
N GLY A 86 -19.85 -2.52 -23.14
CA GLY A 86 -19.91 -3.36 -21.92
C GLY A 86 -18.93 -4.52 -21.85
N ASP A 87 -18.10 -4.74 -22.88
CA ASP A 87 -17.15 -5.84 -22.95
C ASP A 87 -15.93 -5.67 -22.03
N THR A 88 -15.61 -4.43 -21.63
CA THR A 88 -14.48 -4.14 -20.72
C THR A 88 -15.00 -3.81 -19.33
N GLN A 89 -14.44 -4.43 -18.30
CA GLN A 89 -14.74 -4.10 -16.90
C GLN A 89 -13.62 -3.25 -16.28
N PHE A 90 -13.94 -2.50 -15.22
CA PHE A 90 -12.94 -1.69 -14.51
C PHE A 90 -11.75 -2.52 -14.00
N GLY A 91 -12.02 -3.75 -13.52
CA GLY A 91 -11.00 -4.68 -13.06
C GLY A 91 -10.02 -5.13 -14.15
N ASP A 92 -10.45 -5.17 -15.41
CA ASP A 92 -9.60 -5.61 -16.53
C ASP A 92 -8.48 -4.61 -16.84
N LEU A 93 -8.59 -3.37 -16.35
CA LEU A 93 -7.59 -2.31 -16.53
C LEU A 93 -6.63 -2.17 -15.35
N ILE A 94 -6.84 -2.91 -14.26
CA ILE A 94 -5.96 -2.84 -13.10
C ILE A 94 -4.78 -3.78 -13.33
N GLU A 95 -3.61 -3.19 -13.56
CA GLU A 95 -2.35 -3.93 -13.65
C GLU A 95 -1.95 -4.50 -12.29
N ASP A 96 -1.46 -5.74 -12.30
CA ASP A 96 -0.85 -6.36 -11.14
C ASP A 96 0.60 -5.86 -10.98
N SER A 97 0.81 -4.93 -10.06
CA SER A 97 2.13 -4.37 -9.76
C SER A 97 3.07 -5.34 -9.04
N GLU A 98 2.58 -6.45 -8.49
CA GLU A 98 3.40 -7.45 -7.80
C GLU A 98 3.81 -8.61 -8.73
N ALA A 99 3.27 -8.66 -9.95
CA ALA A 99 3.61 -9.69 -10.92
C ALA A 99 5.09 -9.62 -11.32
N VAL A 100 5.77 -10.76 -11.26
CA VAL A 100 7.16 -10.87 -11.72
C VAL A 100 7.19 -10.73 -13.23
N VAL A 101 7.85 -9.68 -13.72
CA VAL A 101 8.05 -9.46 -15.15
C VAL A 101 8.97 -10.56 -15.71
N PRO A 102 8.58 -11.30 -16.76
CA PRO A 102 9.39 -12.40 -17.29
C PRO A 102 10.81 -11.99 -17.69
N ALA A 103 10.97 -10.77 -18.21
CA ALA A 103 12.27 -10.20 -18.55
C ALA A 103 13.18 -10.09 -17.30
N ASP A 104 12.64 -9.60 -16.18
CA ASP A 104 13.39 -9.44 -14.94
C ASP A 104 13.78 -10.80 -14.34
N ALA A 105 12.89 -11.79 -14.40
CA ALA A 105 13.19 -13.15 -13.94
C ALA A 105 14.34 -13.79 -14.75
N VAL A 106 14.34 -13.62 -16.08
CA VAL A 106 15.42 -14.10 -16.95
C VAL A 106 16.71 -13.34 -16.66
N SER A 107 16.65 -12.01 -16.55
CA SER A 107 17.81 -11.18 -16.21
C SER A 107 18.43 -11.57 -14.86
N PHE A 108 17.61 -11.86 -13.85
CA PHE A 108 18.09 -12.33 -12.55
C PHE A 108 18.79 -13.69 -12.65
N THR A 109 18.24 -14.63 -13.42
CA THR A 109 18.84 -15.94 -13.66
C THR A 109 20.19 -15.81 -14.39
N LEU A 110 20.24 -15.00 -15.45
CA LEU A 110 21.48 -14.72 -16.18
C LEU A 110 22.54 -14.05 -15.30
N LEU A 111 22.11 -13.15 -14.40
CA LEU A 111 23.01 -12.53 -13.43
C LEU A 111 23.60 -13.56 -12.47
N GLN A 112 22.79 -14.52 -11.98
CA GLN A 112 23.26 -15.59 -11.11
C GLN A 112 24.27 -16.52 -11.82
N GLU A 113 24.03 -16.86 -13.09
CA GLU A 113 24.96 -17.66 -13.91
C GLU A 113 26.28 -16.92 -14.16
N GLN A 114 26.22 -15.64 -14.53
CA GLN A 114 27.41 -14.82 -14.71
C GLN A 114 28.20 -14.72 -13.41
N LEU A 115 27.53 -14.52 -12.28
CA LEU A 115 28.17 -14.43 -10.98
C LEU A 115 28.87 -15.74 -10.61
N HIS A 116 28.24 -16.90 -10.87
CA HIS A 116 28.90 -18.20 -10.71
C HIS A 116 30.14 -18.34 -11.60
N SER A 117 30.04 -17.96 -12.89
CA SER A 117 31.19 -18.04 -13.79
C SER A 117 32.38 -17.18 -13.35
N VAL A 118 32.12 -16.03 -12.70
CA VAL A 118 33.16 -15.17 -12.13
C VAL A 118 33.75 -15.80 -10.86
N LEU A 119 32.92 -16.38 -10.00
CA LEU A 119 33.40 -17.10 -8.80
C LEU A 119 34.28 -18.30 -9.16
N ASP A 120 33.99 -18.99 -10.27
CA ASP A 120 34.80 -20.11 -10.76
C ASP A 120 36.22 -19.69 -11.20
N THR A 121 36.46 -18.40 -11.42
CA THR A 121 37.82 -17.86 -11.71
C THR A 121 38.65 -17.63 -10.45
N LEU A 122 38.02 -17.59 -9.27
CA LEU A 122 38.68 -17.42 -7.99
C LEU A 122 39.16 -18.77 -7.44
N SER A 123 40.08 -18.74 -6.48
CA SER A 123 40.40 -19.95 -5.73
C SER A 123 39.18 -20.41 -4.92
N GLU A 124 39.07 -21.72 -4.66
CA GLU A 124 37.97 -22.31 -3.87
C GLU A 124 37.77 -21.59 -2.52
N ARG A 125 38.87 -21.11 -1.93
CA ARG A 125 38.85 -20.37 -0.67
C ARG A 125 38.32 -18.94 -0.82
N GLU A 126 38.72 -18.22 -1.85
CA GLU A 126 38.22 -16.86 -2.15
C GLU A 126 36.73 -16.90 -2.55
N ALA A 127 36.35 -17.82 -3.46
CA ALA A 127 34.97 -18.02 -3.88
C ALA A 127 34.04 -18.35 -2.70
N GLY A 128 34.49 -19.22 -1.78
CA GLY A 128 33.73 -19.56 -0.59
C GLY A 128 33.60 -18.40 0.40
N VAL A 129 34.65 -17.59 0.59
CA VAL A 129 34.59 -16.37 1.42
C VAL A 129 33.60 -15.36 0.85
N VAL A 130 33.65 -15.08 -0.45
CA VAL A 130 32.73 -14.16 -1.14
C VAL A 130 31.29 -14.68 -1.07
N SER A 131 31.07 -15.96 -1.35
CA SER A 131 29.74 -16.60 -1.29
C SER A 131 29.10 -16.48 0.09
N MET A 132 29.87 -16.79 1.15
CA MET A 132 29.37 -16.65 2.53
C MET A 132 29.19 -15.18 2.94
N ARG A 133 30.03 -14.27 2.46
CA ARG A 133 29.94 -12.85 2.82
C ARG A 133 28.66 -12.21 2.30
N PHE A 134 28.25 -12.56 1.08
CA PHE A 134 27.07 -12.00 0.42
C PHE A 134 25.84 -12.92 0.49
N GLY A 135 25.94 -14.11 1.09
CA GLY A 135 24.82 -15.04 1.22
C GLY A 135 24.37 -15.61 -0.14
N LEU A 136 25.31 -15.83 -1.06
CA LEU A 136 24.99 -16.22 -2.44
C LEU A 136 24.42 -17.64 -2.57
N THR A 137 24.54 -18.46 -1.51
CA THR A 137 24.10 -19.86 -1.49
C THR A 137 22.84 -20.07 -0.65
N ASP A 138 22.77 -19.43 0.52
CA ASP A 138 21.71 -19.62 1.53
C ASP A 138 20.88 -18.35 1.81
N GLY A 139 21.17 -17.25 1.10
CA GLY A 139 20.50 -15.97 1.28
C GLY A 139 20.88 -15.23 2.56
N GLN A 140 21.83 -15.76 3.36
CA GLN A 140 22.22 -15.19 4.65
C GLN A 140 23.66 -14.66 4.62
N PRO A 141 23.86 -13.33 4.53
CA PRO A 141 25.19 -12.77 4.53
C PRO A 141 25.86 -12.93 5.90
N LYS A 142 27.06 -13.51 5.91
CA LYS A 142 27.86 -13.72 7.13
C LYS A 142 28.84 -12.58 7.38
N THR A 143 29.16 -12.34 8.65
CA THR A 143 30.20 -11.39 9.05
C THR A 143 31.60 -11.98 8.85
N LEU A 144 32.62 -11.12 8.73
CA LEU A 144 34.01 -11.56 8.60
C LEU A 144 34.48 -12.44 9.77
N ASP A 145 33.93 -12.23 10.98
CA ASP A 145 34.25 -13.03 12.17
C ASP A 145 33.64 -14.44 12.09
N GLU A 146 32.38 -14.55 11.64
CA GLU A 146 31.72 -15.83 11.41
C GLU A 146 32.41 -16.64 10.31
N ILE A 147 32.80 -15.98 9.22
CA ILE A 147 33.56 -16.61 8.13
C ILE A 147 34.95 -17.05 8.64
N GLY A 148 35.60 -16.23 9.47
CA GLY A 148 36.88 -16.55 10.10
C GLY A 148 36.82 -17.81 10.97
N LYS A 149 35.73 -17.98 11.73
CA LYS A 149 35.47 -19.21 12.52
C LYS A 149 35.33 -20.45 11.64
N VAL A 150 34.65 -20.34 10.49
CA VAL A 150 34.49 -21.47 9.54
C VAL A 150 35.83 -21.90 8.94
N TYR A 151 36.68 -20.93 8.56
CA TYR A 151 37.98 -21.22 7.94
C TYR A 151 39.15 -21.36 8.94
N GLY A 152 38.90 -21.27 10.25
CA GLY A 152 39.92 -21.35 11.29
C GLY A 152 40.98 -20.24 11.21
N VAL A 153 40.62 -19.04 10.73
CA VAL A 153 41.53 -17.91 10.57
C VAL A 153 40.98 -16.64 11.22
N THR A 154 41.85 -15.65 11.43
CA THR A 154 41.45 -14.38 12.03
C THR A 154 40.54 -13.57 11.09
N ARG A 155 39.70 -12.71 11.68
CA ARG A 155 38.87 -11.74 10.95
C ARG A 155 39.67 -10.92 9.94
N GLU A 156 40.86 -10.46 10.33
CA GLU A 156 41.73 -9.65 9.46
C GLU A 156 42.25 -10.47 8.28
N ARG A 157 42.49 -11.77 8.47
CA ARG A 157 42.89 -12.65 7.35
C ARG A 157 41.77 -12.82 6.34
N ILE A 158 40.51 -12.96 6.78
CA ILE A 158 39.36 -12.98 5.87
C ILE A 158 39.18 -11.65 5.13
N ARG A 159 39.52 -10.52 5.74
CA ARG A 159 39.46 -9.19 5.08
C ARG A 159 40.50 -9.02 3.98
N GLN A 160 41.62 -9.73 4.08
CA GLN A 160 42.74 -9.66 3.13
C GLN A 160 42.58 -10.60 1.93
N ILE A 161 41.76 -11.65 2.10
CA ILE A 161 41.30 -12.55 1.04
C ILE A 161 40.18 -11.83 0.31
#